data_AF-A0A225UIF8-F1
#
_entry.id   AF-A0A225UIF8-F1
#
_cell.length_a   1.000
_cell.length_b   1.000
_cell.length_c   1.000
_cell.angle_alpha   90.00
_cell.angle_beta   90.00
_cell.angle_gamma   90.00
#
_symmetry.space_group_name_H-M   'P 1'
#
loop_
_entity.id
_entity.type
_entity.pdbx_description
1 polymer ?
#
loop_
_entity_poly.entity_id
_entity_poly.type
_entity_poly.pdbx_seq_one_letter_code
_entity_poly.pdbx_strand_id
1 'polypeptide(L)'
;MALAPVSWDAPPAYDGPDVHLVGVPASVVVLQGGAKVYLGHGGLEVLLCFDSLDTTNLQDLDTLMVGDVADCLPSLYPRVAPASLAAEVNSIAGQRELALLLGQFPLDRLSERMINYLSFVRRLLAKFGHLQAASAAENNGTLSSETLVARDTFDAMRREWIAMCRYWVQRVRALKQDRIDSERFLRQGHHDAESRHQARVQELTDQVAQLQAPLRDSEAARQAAERRAEERVLDVNALVDFLMGNKPKTNVMFNWMRLAALLHHFAEGTAILEG
;
A
#
# COMPACT_ATOMS: atom_id res chain seq x y z
N MET A 1 -28.10 3.98 40.93
CA MET A 1 -27.40 2.75 41.36
C MET A 1 -26.95 2.04 40.09
N ALA A 2 -25.64 1.95 39.86
CA ALA A 2 -25.11 1.15 38.76
C ALA A 2 -25.24 -0.34 39.15
N LEU A 3 -26.10 -1.08 38.46
CA LEU A 3 -26.19 -2.54 38.61
C LEU A 3 -24.84 -3.12 38.22
N ALA A 4 -24.17 -3.77 39.17
CA ALA A 4 -22.96 -4.53 38.87
C ALA A 4 -23.28 -5.58 37.79
N PRO A 5 -22.51 -5.65 36.70
CA PRO A 5 -22.76 -6.65 35.66
C PRO A 5 -22.63 -8.05 36.25
N VAL A 6 -23.58 -8.92 35.92
CA VAL A 6 -23.61 -10.32 36.37
C VAL A 6 -22.43 -11.04 35.73
N SER A 7 -21.43 -11.38 36.55
CA SER A 7 -20.33 -12.26 36.16
C SER A 7 -20.88 -13.66 35.94
N TRP A 8 -20.73 -14.19 34.71
CA TRP A 8 -20.92 -15.60 34.45
C TRP A 8 -19.56 -16.27 34.57
N ASP A 9 -19.44 -17.28 35.44
CA ASP A 9 -18.34 -18.22 35.36
C ASP A 9 -18.39 -18.89 33.97
N ALA A 10 -17.23 -19.02 33.32
CA ALA A 10 -17.15 -19.64 32.01
C ALA A 10 -17.83 -21.02 32.07
N PRO A 11 -18.80 -21.32 31.18
CA PRO A 11 -19.48 -22.60 31.22
C PRO A 11 -18.45 -23.73 31.07
N PRO A 12 -18.60 -24.85 31.82
CA PRO A 12 -17.73 -26.01 31.68
C PRO A 12 -17.71 -26.46 30.22
N ALA A 13 -16.57 -27.00 29.76
CA ALA A 13 -16.43 -27.52 28.41
C ALA A 13 -17.59 -28.46 28.09
N TYR A 14 -18.42 -28.06 27.12
CA TYR A 14 -19.61 -28.78 26.71
C TYR A 14 -19.26 -29.64 25.50
N ASP A 15 -19.22 -30.97 25.70
CA ASP A 15 -19.03 -31.98 24.64
C ASP A 15 -20.34 -32.34 23.91
N GLY A 16 -21.35 -31.47 23.96
CA GLY A 16 -22.58 -31.64 23.17
C GLY A 16 -22.44 -31.12 21.74
N PRO A 17 -23.52 -31.11 20.94
CA PRO A 17 -23.46 -30.75 19.52
C PRO A 17 -22.75 -29.41 19.31
N ASP A 18 -22.11 -29.22 18.15
CA ASP A 18 -21.20 -28.13 17.72
C ASP A 18 -21.71 -26.67 17.88
N VAL A 19 -22.26 -26.34 19.04
CA VAL A 19 -22.78 -25.04 19.44
C VAL A 19 -21.65 -24.30 20.14
N HIS A 20 -21.08 -23.33 19.45
CA HIS A 20 -20.03 -22.47 19.98
C HIS A 20 -20.65 -21.23 20.62
N LEU A 21 -20.28 -20.95 21.86
CA LEU A 21 -20.51 -19.65 22.48
C LEU A 21 -19.31 -18.74 22.22
N VAL A 22 -19.56 -17.56 21.68
CA VAL A 22 -18.54 -16.55 21.44
C VAL A 22 -18.95 -15.23 22.04
N GLY A 23 -17.98 -14.62 22.72
CA GLY A 23 -18.04 -13.25 23.21
C GLY A 23 -17.96 -12.23 22.10
N VAL A 24 -18.95 -11.35 22.05
CA VAL A 24 -19.01 -10.26 21.08
C VAL A 24 -19.10 -8.94 21.84
N PRO A 25 -18.33 -7.90 21.46
CA PRO A 25 -18.42 -6.59 22.09
C PRO A 25 -19.85 -6.08 22.17
N ALA A 26 -20.28 -5.71 23.38
CA ALA A 26 -21.63 -5.24 23.63
C ALA A 26 -21.85 -3.86 23.00
N SER A 27 -22.84 -3.75 22.11
CA SER A 27 -23.24 -2.44 21.58
C SER A 27 -24.17 -1.71 22.54
N VAL A 28 -24.22 -0.38 22.44
CA VAL A 28 -25.13 0.47 23.24
C VAL A 28 -26.58 0.05 23.07
N VAL A 29 -26.98 -0.36 21.86
CA VAL A 29 -28.33 -0.84 21.56
C VAL A 29 -28.66 -2.11 22.35
N VAL A 30 -27.71 -3.05 22.40
CA VAL A 30 -27.87 -4.33 23.10
C VAL A 30 -27.93 -4.13 24.62
N LEU A 31 -27.14 -3.19 25.14
CA LEU A 31 -27.19 -2.77 26.55
C LEU A 31 -28.53 -2.10 26.91
N GLN A 32 -29.04 -1.21 26.05
CA GLN A 32 -30.35 -0.56 26.24
C GLN A 32 -31.50 -1.57 26.17
N GLY A 33 -31.34 -2.64 25.39
CA GLY A 33 -32.28 -3.75 25.30
C GLY A 33 -32.28 -4.68 26.52
N GLY A 34 -31.46 -4.42 27.54
CA GLY A 34 -31.40 -5.23 28.76
C GLY A 34 -30.70 -6.58 28.57
N ALA A 35 -29.86 -6.73 27.54
CA ALA A 35 -29.12 -7.95 27.32
C ALA A 35 -28.15 -8.24 28.48
N LYS A 36 -27.95 -9.52 28.78
CA LYS A 36 -26.96 -9.96 29.75
C LYS A 36 -25.57 -9.79 29.16
N VAL A 37 -24.70 -9.09 29.89
CA VAL A 37 -23.31 -8.82 29.50
C VAL A 37 -22.36 -9.32 30.57
N TYR A 38 -21.14 -9.65 30.16
CA TYR A 38 -20.05 -10.06 31.04
C TYR A 38 -18.76 -9.34 30.64
N LEU A 39 -17.74 -9.41 31.49
CA LEU A 39 -16.44 -8.79 31.22
C LEU A 39 -15.58 -9.74 30.38
N GLY A 40 -15.25 -9.34 29.16
CA GLY A 40 -14.48 -10.12 28.20
C GLY A 40 -13.15 -9.49 27.80
N HIS A 41 -12.60 -9.89 26.65
CA HIS A 41 -11.25 -9.53 26.20
C HIS A 41 -11.24 -8.13 25.59
N GLY A 42 -11.34 -7.11 26.45
CA GLY A 42 -11.26 -5.70 26.07
C GLY A 42 -12.50 -4.87 26.41
N GLY A 43 -13.51 -5.43 27.10
CA GLY A 43 -14.67 -4.67 27.54
C GLY A 43 -15.89 -5.54 27.87
N LEU A 44 -17.07 -4.92 27.91
CA LEU A 44 -18.33 -5.64 28.06
C LEU A 44 -18.64 -6.41 26.79
N GLU A 45 -18.96 -7.68 26.94
CA GLU A 45 -19.32 -8.60 25.86
C GLU A 45 -20.68 -9.25 26.11
N VAL A 46 -21.33 -9.64 25.01
CA VAL A 46 -22.56 -10.42 24.97
C VAL A 46 -22.20 -11.78 24.37
N LEU A 47 -22.72 -12.86 24.96
CA LEU A 47 -22.57 -14.19 24.39
C LEU A 47 -23.52 -14.36 23.21
N LEU A 48 -22.96 -14.70 22.05
CA LEU A 48 -23.73 -15.21 20.91
C LEU A 48 -23.45 -16.71 20.77
N CYS A 49 -24.51 -17.48 20.55
CA CYS A 49 -24.40 -18.88 20.18
C CYS A 49 -24.42 -18.99 18.66
N PHE A 50 -23.53 -19.81 18.10
CA PHE A 50 -23.66 -20.26 16.71
C PHE A 50 -23.24 -21.70 16.57
N ASP A 51 -23.84 -22.39 15.61
CA ASP A 51 -23.48 -23.75 15.28
C ASP A 51 -22.43 -23.73 14.17
N SER A 52 -21.28 -24.40 14.34
CA SER A 52 -20.31 -24.56 13.23
C SER A 52 -20.95 -25.32 12.08
N LEU A 53 -20.45 -25.31 10.85
CA LEU A 53 -21.01 -26.13 9.75
C LEU A 53 -20.31 -27.50 9.69
N ASP A 54 -21.08 -28.58 9.76
CA ASP A 54 -20.56 -29.96 9.59
C ASP A 54 -20.55 -30.36 8.10
N THR A 55 -20.00 -31.55 7.82
CA THR A 55 -19.84 -32.07 6.46
C THR A 55 -21.17 -32.28 5.73
N THR A 56 -22.23 -32.65 6.44
CA THR A 56 -23.58 -32.79 5.87
C THR A 56 -24.14 -31.43 5.48
N ASN A 57 -23.98 -30.43 6.33
CA ASN A 57 -24.39 -29.05 6.04
C ASN A 57 -23.68 -28.47 4.81
N LEU A 58 -22.40 -28.82 4.60
CA LEU A 58 -21.66 -28.41 3.41
C LEU A 58 -22.19 -29.08 2.14
N GLN A 59 -22.59 -30.36 2.19
CA GLN A 59 -23.22 -31.07 1.07
C GLN A 59 -24.62 -30.54 0.73
N ASP A 60 -25.42 -30.25 1.75
CA ASP A 60 -26.74 -29.64 1.58
C ASP A 60 -26.64 -28.24 0.96
N LEU A 61 -25.60 -27.49 1.33
CA LEU A 61 -25.32 -26.17 0.75
C LEU A 61 -24.96 -26.26 -0.73
N ASP A 62 -24.15 -27.25 -1.14
CA ASP A 62 -23.82 -27.51 -2.54
C ASP A 62 -25.08 -27.87 -3.36
N THR A 63 -25.90 -28.77 -2.80
CA THR A 63 -27.18 -29.19 -3.39
C THR A 63 -28.15 -28.02 -3.55
N LEU A 64 -28.23 -27.12 -2.56
CA LEU A 64 -29.11 -25.95 -2.57
C LEU A 64 -28.78 -24.95 -3.69
N MET A 65 -27.51 -24.91 -4.08
CA MET A 65 -26.91 -23.82 -4.86
C MET A 65 -26.90 -24.03 -6.38
N VAL A 66 -27.24 -25.22 -6.89
CA VAL A 66 -27.34 -25.53 -8.35
C VAL A 66 -26.26 -24.79 -9.17
N GLY A 67 -25.00 -24.97 -8.79
CA GLY A 67 -23.86 -24.25 -9.33
C GLY A 67 -22.64 -24.46 -8.44
N ASP A 68 -21.44 -24.39 -9.02
CA ASP A 68 -20.17 -24.72 -8.36
C ASP A 68 -19.89 -23.76 -7.18
N VAL A 69 -20.31 -24.15 -5.97
CA VAL A 69 -20.12 -23.38 -4.72
C VAL A 69 -18.66 -23.39 -4.28
N ALA A 70 -17.86 -24.33 -4.81
CA ALA A 70 -16.45 -24.44 -4.49
C ALA A 70 -15.68 -23.14 -4.80
N ASP A 71 -16.14 -22.35 -5.78
CA ASP A 71 -15.57 -21.05 -6.14
C ASP A 71 -15.97 -19.90 -5.19
N CYS A 72 -17.10 -20.01 -4.49
CA CYS A 72 -17.67 -18.93 -3.65
C CYS A 72 -17.33 -19.08 -2.17
N LEU A 73 -16.99 -20.29 -1.73
CA LEU A 73 -16.63 -20.59 -0.35
C LEU A 73 -15.29 -21.31 -0.34
N PRO A 74 -14.17 -20.58 -0.44
CA PRO A 74 -12.87 -21.16 -0.15
C PRO A 74 -12.90 -21.66 1.30
N SER A 75 -13.07 -22.96 1.47
CA SER A 75 -12.77 -23.70 2.68
C SER A 75 -13.37 -23.12 3.97
N LEU A 76 -14.68 -23.30 4.17
CA LEU A 76 -15.30 -23.34 5.52
C LEU A 76 -14.84 -24.61 6.28
N TYR A 77 -13.56 -25.01 6.15
CA TYR A 77 -13.02 -26.16 6.83
C TYR A 77 -12.91 -25.86 8.34
N PRO A 78 -12.98 -26.90 9.19
CA PRO A 78 -12.79 -26.77 10.62
C PRO A 78 -11.45 -26.07 10.92
N ARG A 79 -11.53 -25.02 11.74
CA ARG A 79 -10.39 -24.24 12.20
C ARG A 79 -9.36 -25.16 12.85
N VAL A 80 -8.12 -25.19 12.33
CA VAL A 80 -6.98 -25.63 13.13
C VAL A 80 -6.74 -24.52 14.14
N ALA A 81 -6.92 -24.79 15.43
CA ALA A 81 -6.78 -23.78 16.47
C ALA A 81 -5.39 -23.10 16.36
N PRO A 82 -5.31 -21.77 16.19
CA PRO A 82 -4.03 -21.09 16.10
C PRO A 82 -3.30 -21.22 17.44
N ALA A 83 -1.98 -21.43 17.40
CA ALA A 83 -1.14 -21.54 18.59
C ALA A 83 -1.17 -20.25 19.45
N SER A 84 -1.46 -19.09 18.85
CA SER A 84 -1.71 -17.83 19.56
C SER A 84 -2.43 -16.82 18.64
N LEU A 85 -3.60 -16.33 19.07
CA LEU A 85 -4.36 -15.28 18.38
C LEU A 85 -3.54 -13.99 18.21
N ALA A 86 -2.77 -13.62 19.24
CA ALA A 86 -1.94 -12.43 19.20
C ALA A 86 -0.82 -12.55 18.15
N ALA A 87 -0.25 -13.74 17.96
CA ALA A 87 0.75 -13.96 16.92
C ALA A 87 0.13 -13.86 15.51
N GLU A 88 -1.10 -14.35 15.34
CA GLU A 88 -1.82 -14.31 14.08
C GLU A 88 -2.22 -12.88 13.69
N VAL A 89 -2.83 -12.13 14.61
CA VAL A 89 -3.23 -10.72 14.41
C VAL A 89 -2.02 -9.82 14.15
N ASN A 90 -0.87 -10.09 14.79
CA ASN A 90 0.35 -9.31 14.60
C ASN A 90 1.19 -9.77 13.39
N SER A 91 0.81 -10.85 12.72
CA SER A 91 1.49 -11.27 11.49
C SER A 91 1.14 -10.34 10.33
N ILE A 92 2.08 -10.14 9.40
CA ILE A 92 1.83 -9.33 8.19
C ILE A 92 0.65 -9.88 7.38
N ALA A 93 0.50 -11.21 7.34
CA ALA A 93 -0.63 -11.85 6.67
C ALA A 93 -1.96 -11.53 7.38
N GLY A 94 -2.03 -11.74 8.70
CA GLY A 94 -3.22 -11.42 9.49
C GLY A 94 -3.60 -9.95 9.45
N GLN A 95 -2.62 -9.03 9.52
CA GLN A 95 -2.86 -7.60 9.39
C GLN A 95 -3.40 -7.22 8.00
N ARG A 96 -2.91 -7.86 6.92
CA ARG A 96 -3.42 -7.64 5.57
C ARG A 96 -4.86 -8.11 5.42
N GLU A 97 -5.16 -9.30 5.91
CA GLU A 97 -6.53 -9.84 5.88
C GLU A 97 -7.49 -8.98 6.70
N LEU A 98 -7.09 -8.57 7.91
CA LEU A 98 -7.87 -7.65 8.73
C LEU A 98 -8.05 -6.29 8.05
N ALA A 99 -7.01 -5.71 7.45
CA ALA A 99 -7.11 -4.44 6.74
C ALA A 99 -8.09 -4.52 5.55
N LEU A 100 -8.10 -5.63 4.82
CA LEU A 100 -9.05 -5.86 3.73
C LEU A 100 -10.48 -5.95 4.24
N LEU A 101 -10.68 -6.73 5.30
CA LEU A 101 -11.99 -6.93 5.91
C LEU A 101 -12.55 -5.62 6.49
N LEU A 102 -11.69 -4.86 7.18
CA LEU A 102 -12.05 -3.55 7.76
C LEU A 102 -12.23 -2.45 6.73
N GLY A 103 -11.59 -2.56 5.56
CA GLY A 103 -11.83 -1.67 4.43
C GLY A 103 -13.21 -1.85 3.79
N GLN A 104 -13.85 -3.02 3.97
CA GLN A 104 -15.21 -3.27 3.46
C GLN A 104 -16.29 -3.19 4.55
N PHE A 105 -15.96 -3.60 5.77
CA PHE A 105 -16.88 -3.60 6.89
C PHE A 105 -16.29 -2.79 8.05
N PRO A 106 -16.98 -1.73 8.52
CA PRO A 106 -16.52 -1.02 9.70
C PRO A 106 -16.44 -2.00 10.88
N LEU A 107 -15.49 -1.77 11.79
CA LEU A 107 -15.25 -2.63 12.96
C LEU A 107 -16.49 -2.74 13.86
N ASP A 108 -17.36 -1.74 13.79
CA ASP A 108 -18.60 -1.68 14.56
C ASP A 108 -19.51 -2.89 14.27
N ARG A 109 -19.77 -3.69 15.31
CA ARG A 109 -20.61 -4.91 15.26
C ARG A 109 -20.18 -5.92 14.18
N LEU A 110 -18.90 -5.92 13.79
CA LEU A 110 -18.40 -6.82 12.75
C LEU A 110 -18.54 -8.29 13.14
N SER A 111 -18.06 -8.65 14.34
CA SER A 111 -18.16 -10.01 14.87
C SER A 111 -19.62 -10.45 15.02
N GLU A 112 -20.49 -9.57 15.50
CA GLU A 112 -21.93 -9.82 15.56
C GLU A 112 -22.51 -10.14 14.17
N ARG A 113 -22.18 -9.34 13.15
CA ARG A 113 -22.65 -9.55 11.77
C ARG A 113 -22.16 -10.89 11.19
N MET A 114 -20.88 -11.21 11.38
CA MET A 114 -20.31 -12.46 10.90
C MET A 114 -20.94 -13.69 11.56
N ILE A 115 -21.12 -13.64 12.89
CA ILE A 115 -21.75 -14.73 13.64
C ILE A 115 -23.22 -14.88 13.22
N ASN A 116 -23.97 -13.78 13.12
CA ASN A 116 -25.37 -13.82 12.70
C ASN A 116 -25.55 -14.34 11.26
N TYR A 117 -24.61 -14.05 10.37
CA TYR A 117 -24.60 -14.61 9.02
C TYR A 117 -24.45 -16.13 9.05
N LEU A 118 -23.50 -16.65 9.84
CA LEU A 118 -23.32 -18.10 9.98
C LEU A 118 -24.57 -18.76 10.58
N SER A 119 -25.17 -18.14 11.61
CA SER A 119 -26.44 -18.61 12.18
C SER A 119 -27.60 -18.57 11.16
N PHE A 120 -27.62 -17.61 10.24
CA PHE A 120 -28.61 -17.57 9.15
C PHE A 120 -28.44 -18.74 8.19
N VAL A 121 -27.22 -19.03 7.76
CA VAL A 121 -26.92 -20.18 6.88
C VAL A 121 -27.33 -21.49 7.54
N ARG A 122 -26.99 -21.67 8.82
CA ARG A 122 -27.41 -22.85 9.59
C ARG A 122 -28.92 -23.02 9.67
N ARG A 123 -29.67 -21.94 9.93
CA ARG A 123 -31.15 -21.99 9.93
C ARG A 123 -31.74 -22.32 8.56
N LEU A 124 -31.14 -21.80 7.49
CA LEU A 124 -31.56 -22.10 6.12
C LEU A 124 -31.38 -23.60 5.82
N LEU A 125 -30.22 -24.17 6.19
CA LEU A 125 -29.91 -25.60 5.99
C LEU A 125 -30.78 -26.51 6.86
N ALA A 126 -31.03 -26.15 8.13
CA ALA A 126 -31.93 -26.91 8.99
C ALA A 126 -33.35 -27.00 8.39
N LYS A 127 -33.86 -25.90 7.81
CA LYS A 127 -35.15 -25.92 7.12
C LYS A 127 -35.12 -26.73 5.82
N PHE A 128 -34.02 -26.67 5.07
CA PHE A 128 -33.83 -27.50 3.88
C PHE A 128 -33.95 -29.00 4.24
N GLY A 129 -33.18 -29.45 5.24
CA GLY A 129 -33.21 -30.84 5.71
C GLY A 129 -34.58 -31.25 6.25
N HIS A 130 -35.25 -30.37 6.99
CA HIS A 130 -36.61 -30.62 7.48
C HIS A 130 -37.61 -30.82 6.33
N LEU A 131 -37.58 -29.96 5.31
CA LEU A 131 -38.45 -30.08 4.14
C LEU A 131 -38.11 -31.31 3.29
N GLN A 132 -36.83 -31.68 3.19
CA GLN A 132 -36.41 -32.89 2.49
C GLN A 132 -36.93 -34.14 3.21
N ALA A 133 -36.80 -34.21 4.53
CA ALA A 133 -37.33 -35.29 5.35
C ALA A 133 -38.88 -35.36 5.30
N ALA A 134 -39.56 -34.22 5.36
CA ALA A 134 -41.01 -34.13 5.21
C ALA A 134 -41.45 -34.64 3.82
N SER A 135 -40.79 -34.22 2.76
CA SER A 135 -41.09 -34.67 1.39
C SER A 135 -40.87 -36.17 1.18
N ALA A 136 -39.87 -36.76 1.85
CA ALA A 136 -39.62 -38.20 1.81
C ALA A 136 -40.71 -38.99 2.57
N ALA A 137 -41.24 -38.43 3.65
CA ALA A 137 -42.33 -39.01 4.44
C ALA A 137 -43.73 -38.81 3.80
N GLU A 138 -43.93 -37.74 3.04
CA GLU A 138 -45.21 -37.33 2.42
C GLU A 138 -45.54 -38.04 1.10
N ASN A 139 -44.78 -39.06 0.68
CA ASN A 139 -45.16 -39.98 -0.42
C ASN A 139 -46.53 -40.69 -0.20
N ASN A 140 -47.22 -40.45 0.93
CA ASN A 140 -48.50 -41.05 1.31
C ASN A 140 -49.69 -40.05 1.49
N GLY A 141 -49.58 -38.75 1.18
CA GLY A 141 -50.74 -37.83 1.22
C GLY A 141 -50.44 -36.35 1.56
N THR A 142 -51.49 -35.51 1.54
CA THR A 142 -51.50 -34.04 1.60
C THR A 142 -50.56 -33.39 2.64
N LEU A 143 -49.80 -32.38 2.20
CA LEU A 143 -48.89 -31.58 3.03
C LEU A 143 -49.59 -30.96 4.24
N SER A 144 -48.97 -31.07 5.42
CA SER A 144 -49.44 -30.36 6.64
C SER A 144 -49.34 -28.84 6.46
N SER A 145 -50.25 -28.08 7.09
CA SER A 145 -50.20 -26.62 7.13
C SER A 145 -48.87 -26.09 7.68
N GLU A 146 -48.24 -26.83 8.60
CA GLU A 146 -46.93 -26.49 9.16
C GLU A 146 -45.81 -26.66 8.11
N THR A 147 -45.87 -27.72 7.30
CA THR A 147 -44.94 -27.97 6.18
C THR A 147 -45.03 -26.85 5.13
N LEU A 148 -46.24 -26.37 4.84
CA LEU A 148 -46.46 -25.27 3.89
C LEU A 148 -45.83 -23.95 4.38
N VAL A 149 -46.03 -23.59 5.66
CA VAL A 149 -45.40 -22.39 6.25
C VAL A 149 -43.88 -22.54 6.32
N ALA A 150 -43.38 -23.72 6.66
CA ALA A 150 -41.94 -24.02 6.63
C ALA A 150 -41.35 -23.85 5.22
N ARG A 151 -42.09 -24.24 4.19
CA ARG A 151 -41.71 -24.09 2.77
C ARG A 151 -41.67 -22.63 2.34
N ASP A 152 -42.70 -21.84 2.64
CA ASP A 152 -42.72 -20.42 2.29
C ASP A 152 -41.59 -19.64 2.96
N THR A 153 -41.32 -19.93 4.24
CA THR A 153 -40.22 -19.29 4.97
C THR A 153 -38.85 -19.74 4.48
N PHE A 154 -38.70 -20.99 4.07
CA PHE A 154 -37.49 -21.47 3.41
C PHE A 154 -37.27 -20.78 2.07
N ASP A 155 -38.31 -20.68 1.23
CA ASP A 155 -38.21 -20.02 -0.07
C ASP A 155 -37.86 -18.53 0.05
N ALA A 156 -38.35 -17.86 1.09
CA ALA A 156 -37.96 -16.48 1.40
C ALA A 156 -36.46 -16.37 1.76
N MET A 157 -35.98 -17.18 2.71
CA MET A 157 -34.58 -17.19 3.10
C MET A 157 -33.65 -17.60 1.95
N ARG A 158 -34.09 -18.54 1.10
CA ARG A 158 -33.36 -18.98 -0.08
C ARG A 158 -33.22 -17.85 -1.11
N ARG A 159 -34.27 -17.05 -1.33
CA ARG A 159 -34.20 -15.88 -2.24
C ARG A 159 -33.20 -14.84 -1.74
N GLU A 160 -33.23 -14.52 -0.45
CA GLU A 160 -32.28 -13.58 0.18
C GLU A 160 -30.84 -14.09 0.06
N TRP A 161 -30.62 -15.38 0.34
CA TRP A 161 -29.32 -16.03 0.17
C TRP A 161 -28.80 -15.94 -1.27
N ILE A 162 -29.61 -16.32 -2.27
CA ILE A 162 -29.21 -16.25 -3.68
C ILE A 162 -28.89 -14.80 -4.09
N ALA A 163 -29.66 -13.82 -3.61
CA ALA A 163 -29.38 -12.42 -3.88
C ALA A 163 -28.03 -11.98 -3.30
N MET A 164 -27.72 -12.39 -2.07
CA MET A 164 -26.42 -12.12 -1.45
C MET A 164 -25.27 -12.79 -2.22
N CYS A 165 -25.40 -14.06 -2.59
CA CYS A 165 -24.38 -14.76 -3.38
C CYS A 165 -24.11 -14.05 -4.70
N ARG A 166 -25.16 -13.65 -5.43
CA ARG A 166 -25.02 -12.90 -6.70
C ARG A 166 -24.30 -11.57 -6.50
N TYR A 167 -24.67 -10.81 -5.47
CA TYR A 167 -24.02 -9.56 -5.12
C TYR A 167 -22.52 -9.77 -4.88
N TRP A 168 -22.14 -10.75 -4.08
CA TRP A 168 -20.74 -11.02 -3.76
C TRP A 168 -19.94 -11.50 -4.97
N VAL A 169 -20.50 -12.37 -5.80
CA VAL A 169 -19.87 -12.80 -7.06
C VAL A 169 -19.61 -11.60 -7.98
N GLN A 170 -20.59 -10.71 -8.14
CA GLN A 170 -20.42 -9.50 -8.94
C GLN A 170 -19.37 -8.56 -8.33
N ARG A 171 -19.39 -8.39 -7.01
CA ARG A 171 -18.43 -7.54 -6.30
C ARG A 171 -17.01 -8.05 -6.43
N VAL A 172 -16.79 -9.36 -6.28
CA VAL A 172 -15.47 -9.99 -6.48
C VAL A 172 -15.00 -9.81 -7.91
N ARG A 173 -15.89 -9.97 -8.91
CA ARG A 173 -15.54 -9.71 -10.32
C ARG A 173 -15.15 -8.26 -10.55
N ALA A 174 -15.91 -7.30 -10.00
CA ALA A 174 -15.60 -5.87 -10.09
C ALA A 174 -14.24 -5.55 -9.45
N LEU A 175 -13.97 -6.05 -8.25
CA LEU A 175 -12.68 -5.85 -7.58
C LEU A 175 -11.49 -6.43 -8.36
N LYS A 176 -11.66 -7.62 -8.95
CA LYS A 176 -10.64 -8.21 -9.84
C LYS A 176 -10.37 -7.30 -11.04
N GLN A 177 -11.41 -6.71 -11.62
CA GLN A 177 -11.31 -5.79 -12.74
C GLN A 177 -10.61 -4.47 -12.33
N ASP A 178 -11.04 -3.85 -11.24
CA ASP A 178 -10.44 -2.62 -10.70
C ASP A 178 -8.95 -2.80 -10.42
N ARG A 179 -8.54 -3.99 -9.92
CA ARG A 179 -7.12 -4.32 -9.71
C ARG A 179 -6.35 -4.33 -11.03
N ILE A 180 -6.87 -5.00 -12.05
CA ILE A 180 -6.24 -5.09 -13.38
C ILE A 180 -6.12 -3.68 -13.98
N ASP A 181 -7.16 -2.86 -13.87
CA ASP A 181 -7.16 -1.51 -14.41
C ASP A 181 -6.19 -0.58 -13.66
N SER A 182 -6.11 -0.72 -12.33
CA SER A 182 -5.12 -0.01 -11.51
C SER A 182 -3.68 -0.40 -11.86
N GLU A 183 -3.40 -1.70 -12.03
CA GLU A 183 -2.09 -2.19 -12.45
C GLU A 183 -1.71 -1.67 -13.84
N ARG A 184 -2.66 -1.65 -14.78
CA ARG A 184 -2.45 -1.08 -16.12
C ARG A 184 -2.14 0.40 -16.05
N PHE A 185 -2.90 1.16 -15.25
CA PHE A 185 -2.67 2.59 -15.06
C PHE A 185 -1.27 2.87 -14.51
N LEU A 186 -0.84 2.13 -13.48
CA LEU A 186 0.49 2.29 -12.89
C LEU A 186 1.61 1.94 -13.89
N ARG A 187 1.46 0.85 -14.65
CA ARG A 187 2.43 0.48 -15.70
C ARG A 187 2.53 1.55 -16.78
N GLN A 188 1.40 2.08 -17.24
CA GLN A 188 1.38 3.16 -18.22
C GLN A 188 2.08 4.41 -17.68
N GLY A 189 1.73 4.82 -16.45
CA GLY A 189 2.36 5.99 -15.82
C GLY A 189 3.87 5.83 -15.66
N HIS A 190 4.35 4.61 -15.37
CA HIS A 190 5.79 4.32 -15.33
C HIS A 190 6.44 4.48 -16.70
N HIS A 191 5.83 3.92 -17.74
CA HIS A 191 6.34 4.01 -19.11
C HIS A 191 6.37 5.45 -19.64
N ASP A 192 5.35 6.25 -19.33
CA ASP A 192 5.29 7.67 -19.68
C ASP A 192 6.34 8.50 -18.93
N ALA A 193 6.60 8.15 -17.65
CA ALA A 193 7.66 8.78 -16.88
C ALA A 193 9.06 8.44 -17.43
N GLU A 194 9.28 7.17 -17.78
CA GLU A 194 10.52 6.70 -18.38
C GLU A 194 10.80 7.38 -19.72
N SER A 195 9.78 7.46 -20.59
CA SER A 195 9.88 8.13 -21.89
C SER A 195 10.22 9.61 -21.76
N ARG A 196 9.59 10.32 -20.80
CA ARG A 196 9.93 11.72 -20.51
C ARG A 196 11.34 11.88 -19.96
N HIS A 197 11.78 10.95 -19.11
CA HIS A 197 13.14 10.97 -18.58
C HIS A 197 14.16 10.77 -19.72
N GLN A 198 13.96 9.80 -20.60
CA GLN A 198 14.81 9.55 -21.76
C GLN A 198 14.88 10.77 -22.69
N ALA A 199 13.74 11.40 -22.99
CA ALA A 199 13.71 12.61 -23.80
C ALA A 199 14.54 13.76 -23.18
N ARG A 200 14.43 13.96 -21.86
CA ARG A 200 15.22 14.98 -21.15
C ARG A 200 16.71 14.64 -21.11
N VAL A 201 17.07 13.35 -20.96
CA VAL A 201 18.47 12.91 -21.04
C VAL A 201 19.04 13.21 -22.44
N GLN A 202 18.27 12.94 -23.50
CA GLN A 202 18.69 13.26 -24.86
C GLN A 202 18.87 14.77 -25.05
N GLU A 203 17.89 15.57 -24.62
CA GLU A 203 17.96 17.03 -24.69
C GLU A 203 19.20 17.60 -23.98
N LEU A 204 19.48 17.13 -22.75
CA LEU A 204 20.67 17.53 -22.01
C LEU A 204 21.96 17.09 -22.70
N THR A 205 21.97 15.89 -23.29
CA THR A 205 23.11 15.39 -24.05
C THR A 205 23.40 16.27 -25.26
N ASP A 206 22.34 16.68 -25.98
CA ASP A 206 22.44 17.57 -27.13
C ASP A 206 22.93 18.97 -26.71
N GLN A 207 22.45 19.51 -25.59
CA GLN A 207 22.92 20.79 -25.04
C GLN A 207 24.41 20.73 -24.66
N VAL A 208 24.86 19.65 -24.00
CA VAL A 208 26.27 19.45 -23.67
C VAL A 208 27.12 19.39 -24.94
N ALA A 209 26.67 18.68 -25.97
CA ALA A 209 27.36 18.60 -27.26
C ALA A 209 27.45 19.98 -27.95
N GLN A 210 26.38 20.79 -27.89
CA GLN A 210 26.37 22.14 -28.47
C GLN A 210 27.34 23.09 -27.75
N LEU A 211 27.49 22.99 -26.43
CA LEU A 211 28.37 23.86 -25.65
C LEU A 211 29.86 23.46 -25.71
N GLN A 212 30.17 22.22 -26.11
CA GLN A 212 31.55 21.74 -26.15
C GLN A 212 32.44 22.46 -27.17
N ALA A 213 31.93 22.76 -28.37
CA ALA A 213 32.73 23.43 -29.41
C ALA A 213 33.08 24.88 -29.02
N PRO A 214 32.11 25.73 -28.63
CA PRO A 214 32.39 27.10 -28.20
C PRO A 214 33.33 27.16 -26.99
N LEU A 215 33.21 26.20 -26.05
CA LEU A 215 34.13 26.12 -24.91
C LEU A 215 35.57 25.88 -25.37
N ARG A 216 35.79 24.91 -26.27
CA ARG A 216 37.12 24.63 -26.85
C ARG A 216 37.68 25.83 -27.61
N ASP A 217 36.84 26.52 -28.39
CA ASP A 217 37.25 27.71 -29.13
C ASP A 217 37.66 28.85 -28.19
N SER A 218 36.88 29.07 -27.12
CA SER A 218 37.20 30.05 -26.09
C SER A 218 38.50 29.72 -25.34
N GLU A 219 38.72 28.45 -25.01
CA GLU A 219 39.96 27.98 -24.37
C GLU A 219 41.17 28.16 -25.30
N ALA A 220 41.04 27.84 -26.59
CA ALA A 220 42.10 28.04 -27.57
C ALA A 220 42.42 29.54 -27.75
N ALA A 221 41.40 30.40 -27.78
CA ALA A 221 41.56 31.85 -27.84
C ALA A 221 42.27 32.38 -26.59
N ARG A 222 41.90 31.90 -25.40
CA ARG A 222 42.57 32.27 -24.14
C ARG A 222 44.04 31.87 -24.16
N GLN A 223 44.37 30.64 -24.52
CA GLN A 223 45.77 30.19 -24.61
C GLN A 223 46.57 31.01 -25.62
N ALA A 224 45.97 31.36 -26.77
CA ALA A 224 46.63 32.21 -27.76
C ALA A 224 46.84 33.65 -27.25
N ALA A 225 45.93 34.17 -26.42
CA ALA A 225 46.10 35.46 -25.78
C ALA A 225 47.20 35.42 -24.70
N GLU A 226 47.27 34.36 -23.91
CA GLU A 226 48.32 34.12 -22.91
C GLU A 226 49.70 34.06 -23.56
N ARG A 227 49.89 33.27 -24.63
CA ARG A 227 51.16 33.22 -25.37
C ARG A 227 51.57 34.59 -25.91
N ARG A 228 50.63 35.36 -26.48
CA ARG A 228 50.91 36.72 -26.94
C ARG A 228 51.25 37.67 -25.80
N ALA A 229 50.65 37.48 -24.63
CA ALA A 229 50.99 38.27 -23.45
C ALA A 229 52.42 37.95 -23.00
N GLU A 230 52.78 36.66 -22.89
CA GLU A 230 54.13 36.18 -22.57
C GLU A 230 55.18 36.70 -23.58
N GLU A 231 54.92 36.61 -24.88
CA GLU A 231 55.82 37.15 -25.92
C GLU A 231 55.96 38.68 -25.85
N ARG A 232 54.92 39.39 -25.37
CA ARG A 232 54.92 40.85 -25.21
C ARG A 232 55.44 41.31 -23.86
N VAL A 233 55.73 40.38 -22.93
CA VAL A 233 56.40 40.75 -21.67
C VAL A 233 57.76 41.30 -22.04
N LEU A 234 57.99 42.54 -21.64
CA LEU A 234 59.24 43.24 -21.88
C LEU A 234 60.36 42.47 -21.16
N ASP A 235 61.27 41.84 -21.92
CA ASP A 235 62.51 41.32 -21.35
C ASP A 235 63.41 42.50 -20.98
N VAL A 236 63.27 42.94 -19.73
CA VAL A 236 64.01 44.06 -19.16
C VAL A 236 65.52 43.83 -19.27
N ASN A 237 65.99 42.59 -19.12
CA ASN A 237 67.41 42.27 -19.21
C ASN A 237 67.91 42.39 -20.65
N ALA A 238 67.20 41.80 -21.62
CA ALA A 238 67.56 41.93 -23.03
C ALA A 238 67.48 43.40 -23.54
N LEU A 239 66.51 44.19 -23.06
CA LEU A 239 66.41 45.61 -23.38
C LEU A 239 67.58 46.41 -22.78
N VAL A 240 67.91 46.18 -21.52
CA VAL A 240 69.04 46.83 -20.84
C VAL A 240 70.35 46.44 -21.52
N ASP A 241 70.53 45.17 -21.88
CA ASP A 241 71.70 44.69 -22.62
C ASP A 241 71.79 45.29 -24.03
N PHE A 242 70.67 45.45 -24.74
CA PHE A 242 70.65 46.15 -26.05
C PHE A 242 71.06 47.62 -25.91
N LEU A 243 70.53 48.32 -24.90
CA LEU A 243 70.87 49.72 -24.61
C LEU A 243 72.33 49.86 -24.17
N MET A 244 72.91 48.86 -23.49
CA MET A 244 74.31 48.85 -23.04
C MET A 244 75.31 48.31 -24.08
N GLY A 245 74.88 47.41 -24.98
CA GLY A 245 75.71 46.73 -25.98
C GLY A 245 76.13 47.63 -27.13
N ASN A 246 75.36 48.71 -27.37
CA ASN A 246 75.79 49.81 -28.23
C ASN A 246 76.67 50.79 -27.42
N LYS A 247 77.99 50.64 -27.48
CA LYS A 247 78.94 51.60 -26.88
C LYS A 247 79.73 52.39 -27.92
N PRO A 248 80.28 53.58 -27.58
CA PRO A 248 79.89 54.51 -26.51
C PRO A 248 80.01 55.99 -26.91
N LYS A 249 79.03 56.86 -26.62
CA LYS A 249 79.28 58.33 -26.53
C LYS A 249 78.16 59.19 -25.95
N THR A 250 77.09 58.59 -25.44
CA THR A 250 76.04 59.34 -24.74
C THR A 250 76.30 59.27 -23.24
N ASN A 251 76.94 60.33 -22.73
CA ASN A 251 77.08 60.63 -21.31
C ASN A 251 75.71 61.04 -20.75
N VAL A 252 74.80 60.08 -20.65
CA VAL A 252 73.49 60.29 -20.03
C VAL A 252 73.65 59.86 -18.59
N MET A 253 73.65 60.84 -17.69
CA MET A 253 73.77 60.75 -16.23
C MET A 253 72.53 60.10 -15.59
N PHE A 254 72.06 58.98 -16.15
CA PHE A 254 70.88 58.25 -15.69
C PHE A 254 71.30 57.08 -14.81
N ASN A 255 70.62 56.93 -13.69
CA ASN A 255 70.76 55.79 -12.79
C ASN A 255 70.12 54.56 -13.44
N TRP A 256 70.89 53.85 -14.28
CA TRP A 256 70.43 52.69 -15.05
C TRP A 256 69.84 51.58 -14.19
N MET A 257 70.35 51.39 -12.97
CA MET A 257 69.78 50.44 -12.00
C MET A 257 68.36 50.82 -11.59
N ARG A 258 68.09 52.12 -11.42
CA ARG A 258 66.74 52.62 -11.12
C ARG A 258 65.80 52.45 -12.30
N LEU A 259 66.28 52.70 -13.53
CA LEU A 259 65.48 52.47 -14.74
C LEU A 259 65.13 50.99 -14.92
N ALA A 260 66.10 50.08 -14.70
CA ALA A 260 65.87 48.64 -14.76
C ALA A 260 64.82 48.20 -13.71
N ALA A 261 64.91 48.68 -12.48
CA ALA A 261 63.93 48.38 -11.43
C ALA A 261 62.52 48.90 -11.79
N LEU A 262 62.40 50.11 -12.35
CA LEU A 262 61.12 50.67 -12.79
C LEU A 262 60.52 49.87 -13.95
N LEU A 263 61.34 49.42 -14.89
CA LEU A 263 60.90 48.58 -16.02
C LEU A 263 60.50 47.18 -15.55
N HIS A 264 61.14 46.63 -14.51
CA HIS A 264 60.76 45.35 -13.92
C HIS A 264 59.39 45.42 -13.24
N HIS A 265 59.14 46.46 -12.44
CA HIS A 265 57.82 46.73 -11.88
C HIS A 265 56.74 46.92 -12.95
N PHE A 266 57.05 47.64 -14.03
CA PHE A 266 56.13 47.83 -15.16
C PHE A 266 55.82 46.51 -15.89
N ALA A 267 56.83 45.66 -16.12
CA ALA A 267 56.67 44.36 -16.77
C ALA A 267 55.87 43.36 -15.91
N GLU A 268 56.02 43.41 -14.60
CA GLU A 268 55.31 42.54 -13.65
C GLU A 268 53.92 43.08 -13.24
N GLY A 269 53.56 44.29 -13.68
CA GLY A 269 52.31 44.95 -13.32
C GLY A 269 52.18 45.27 -11.82
N THR A 270 53.31 45.38 -11.11
CA THR A 270 53.34 45.67 -9.67
C THR A 270 53.44 47.17 -9.44
N ALA A 271 52.70 47.69 -8.45
CA ALA A 271 52.72 49.11 -8.12
C ALA A 271 54.07 49.52 -7.52
N ILE A 272 54.71 50.53 -8.11
CA ILE A 272 55.96 51.12 -7.60
C ILE A 272 55.63 51.90 -6.33
N LEU A 273 56.08 51.44 -5.16
CA LEU A 273 56.06 52.24 -3.94
C LEU A 273 57.14 53.31 -4.06
N GLU A 274 56.73 54.57 -4.21
CA GLU A 274 57.65 55.70 -4.15
C GLU A 274 58.09 55.92 -2.69
N GLY A 275 59.38 55.72 -2.44
CA GLY A 275 60.09 56.00 -1.19
C GLY A 275 61.59 55.81 -1.35
#